data_AF-A0A662Q8L4-F1
#
_entry.id   AF-A0A662Q8L4-F1
#
_cell.length_a   1.000
_cell.length_b   1.000
_cell.length_c   1.000
_cell.angle_alpha   90.00
_cell.angle_beta   90.00
_cell.angle_gamma   90.00
#
_symmetry.space_group_name_H-M   'P 1'
#
loop_
_entity.id
_entity.type
_entity.pdbx_description
1 polymer ?
#
loop_
_entity_poly.entity_id
_entity_poly.type
_entity_poly.pdbx_seq_one_letter_code
_entity_poly.pdbx_strand_id
1 'polypeptide(L)' 'MPYLWRFRRFPDRGVDPRQLRILIFLRNNGPHTSREIARILGYSPRFTQRTLQYLRRIGAVEVYLKPSRGLEDFQT' A
#
# COMPACT_ATOMS: atom_id res chain seq x y z
N MET A 1 7.26 -0.22 13.82
CA MET A 1 7.26 -1.18 12.70
C MET A 1 6.50 -0.61 11.52
N PRO A 2 7.08 -0.54 10.31
CA PRO A 2 6.38 0.01 9.15
C PRO A 2 5.39 -1.02 8.57
N TYR A 3 4.16 -0.56 8.31
CA TYR A 3 3.18 -1.31 7.53
C TYR A 3 3.46 -1.12 6.04
N LEU A 4 3.51 -2.23 5.30
CA LEU A 4 3.64 -2.24 3.85
C LEU A 4 2.29 -2.55 3.21
N TRP A 5 1.98 -1.79 2.16
CA TRP A 5 0.78 -1.96 1.35
C TRP A 5 1.15 -2.68 0.07
N ARG A 6 0.45 -3.76 -0.27
CA ARG A 6 0.70 -4.56 -1.46
C ARG A 6 -0.52 -4.55 -2.36
N PHE A 7 -0.28 -4.39 -3.66
CA PHE A 7 -1.30 -4.55 -4.68
C PHE A 7 -1.83 -5.99 -4.70
N ARG A 8 -3.16 -6.13 -4.76
CA ARG A 8 -3.82 -7.44 -4.89
C ARG A 8 -4.53 -7.57 -6.23
N ARG A 9 -5.41 -6.61 -6.56
CA ARG A 9 -6.17 -6.58 -7.82
C ARG A 9 -6.67 -5.18 -8.13
N PHE A 10 -7.04 -4.95 -9.38
CA PHE A 10 -7.88 -3.81 -9.72
C PHE A 10 -9.34 -4.13 -9.37
N PRO A 11 -10.09 -3.18 -8.79
CA PRO A 11 -11.52 -3.35 -8.56
C PRO A 11 -12.32 -3.13 -9.85
N ASP A 12 -13.49 -3.76 -9.95
CA ASP A 12 -14.25 -3.84 -11.20
C ASP A 12 -14.97 -2.54 -11.59
N ARG A 13 -15.28 -1.66 -10.62
CA ARG A 13 -15.97 -0.37 -10.84
C ARG A 13 -15.55 0.69 -9.81
N GLY A 14 -15.69 1.96 -10.16
CA GLY A 14 -15.80 3.07 -9.21
C GLY A 14 -14.52 3.53 -8.52
N VAL A 15 -13.41 3.65 -9.26
CA VAL A 15 -12.13 4.14 -8.73
C VAL A 15 -11.81 5.52 -9.28
N ASP A 16 -11.61 6.48 -8.37
CA ASP A 16 -11.10 7.81 -8.73
C ASP A 16 -9.70 7.70 -9.36
N PRO A 17 -9.35 8.52 -10.38
CA PRO A 17 -8.06 8.45 -11.05
C PRO A 17 -6.83 8.47 -10.12
N ARG A 18 -6.90 9.17 -8.97
CA ARG A 18 -5.80 9.20 -8.00
C ARG A 18 -5.67 7.89 -7.23
N GLN A 19 -6.79 7.23 -6.94
CA GLN A 19 -6.77 5.89 -6.35
C GLN A 19 -6.19 4.87 -7.33
N LEU A 20 -6.55 4.98 -8.62
CA LEU A 20 -5.99 4.14 -9.68
C LEU A 20 -4.47 4.35 -9.81
N ARG A 21 -3.99 5.59 -9.71
CA ARG A 21 -2.56 5.91 -9.72
C ARG A 21 -1.80 5.20 -8.58
N ILE A 22 -2.38 5.14 -7.38
CA ILE A 22 -1.81 4.39 -6.25
C ILE A 22 -1.77 2.88 -6.56
N LEU A 23 -2.83 2.31 -7.14
CA LEU A 23 -2.86 0.89 -7.51
C LEU A 23 -1.82 0.54 -8.57
N ILE A 24 -1.70 1.37 -9.62
CA ILE A 24 -0.69 1.20 -10.68
C ILE A 24 0.72 1.29 -10.07
N PHE A 25 0.96 2.27 -9.20
CA PHE A 25 2.24 2.41 -8.51
C PHE A 25 2.60 1.14 -7.74
N LEU A 26 1.70 0.63 -6.90
CA LEU A 26 1.94 -0.58 -6.11
C LEU A 26 2.10 -1.84 -6.96
N ARG A 27 1.37 -1.95 -8.08
CA ARG A 27 1.52 -3.06 -9.02
C ARG A 27 2.92 -3.08 -9.66
N ASN A 28 3.43 -1.91 -10.04
CA ASN A 28 4.69 -1.80 -10.78
C ASN A 28 5.93 -1.81 -9.88
N ASN A 29 5.83 -1.28 -8.66
CA ASN A 29 6.97 -1.07 -7.76
C ASN A 29 6.96 -2.03 -6.56
N GLY A 30 5.91 -2.83 -6.41
CA GLY A 30 5.76 -3.73 -5.27
C GLY A 30 5.39 -3.00 -3.97
N PRO A 31 5.49 -3.69 -2.83
CA PRO A 31 4.96 -3.20 -1.56
C PRO A 31 5.70 -1.97 -1.02
N HIS A 32 4.95 -0.96 -0.58
CA HIS A 32 5.51 0.30 -0.07
C HIS A 32 4.74 0.77 1.18
N THR A 33 5.40 1.59 2.00
CA THR A 33 4.74 2.27 3.11
C THR A 33 3.85 3.39 2.60
N SER A 34 2.82 3.76 3.37
CA SER A 34 1.97 4.90 3.04
C SER A 34 2.75 6.22 2.90
N ARG A 35 3.85 6.37 3.63
CA ARG A 35 4.73 7.55 3.57
C ARG A 35 5.53 7.61 2.27
N GLU A 36 6.08 6.48 1.82
CA GLU A 36 6.78 6.40 0.54
C GLU A 36 5.85 6.67 -0.63
N ILE A 37 4.66 6.03 -0.63
CA ILE A 37 3.63 6.25 -1.67
C ILE A 37 3.25 7.74 -1.73
N ALA A 38 2.99 8.36 -0.57
CA ALA A 38 2.64 9.78 -0.50
C ALA A 38 3.74 10.66 -1.09
N ARG A 39 5.01 10.42 -0.71
CA ARG A 39 6.16 11.17 -1.19
C ARG A 39 6.37 11.01 -2.70
N ILE A 40 6.36 9.78 -3.20
CA ILE A 40 6.66 9.46 -4.60
C ILE A 40 5.55 9.98 -5.54
N LEU A 41 4.29 9.84 -5.14
CA LEU A 41 3.16 10.27 -5.97
C LEU A 41 2.78 11.75 -5.77
N GLY A 42 3.46 12.48 -4.89
CA GLY A 42 3.18 13.89 -4.61
C GLY A 42 1.83 14.12 -3.91
N TYR A 43 1.40 13.18 -3.08
CA TYR A 43 0.15 13.25 -2.34
C TYR A 43 0.36 13.56 -0.86
N SER A 44 -0.66 14.17 -0.22
CA SER A 44 -0.59 14.37 1.22
C SER A 44 -0.62 13.03 1.98
N PRO A 45 0.09 12.91 3.11
CA PRO A 45 0.07 11.68 3.91
C PRO A 45 -1.34 11.27 4.33
N ARG A 46 -2.17 12.24 4.71
CA ARG A 46 -3.57 12.03 5.13
C ARG A 46 -4.44 11.49 3.98
N PHE A 47 -4.30 12.05 2.77
CA PHE A 47 -5.01 11.55 1.59
C PHE A 47 -4.60 10.10 1.29
N THR A 48 -3.29 9.85 1.23
CA THR A 48 -2.74 8.53 0.89
C THR A 48 -3.21 7.46 1.87
N GLN A 49 -3.19 7.77 3.18
CA GLN A 49 -3.66 6.83 4.20
C GLN A 49 -5.15 6.52 4.08
N ARG A 50 -6.00 7.54 3.89
CA ARG A 50 -7.44 7.35 3.69
C ARG A 50 -7.74 6.52 2.44
N THR A 51 -7.04 6.80 1.34
CA THR A 51 -7.18 6.07 0.09
C THR A 51 -6.77 4.61 0.25
N LEU A 52 -5.64 4.32 0.89
CA LEU A 52 -5.18 2.96 1.13
C LEU A 52 -6.14 2.16 2.02
N GLN A 53 -6.71 2.79 3.05
CA GLN A 53 -7.75 2.16 3.88
C GLN A 53 -9.00 1.83 3.05
N TYR A 54 -9.46 2.76 2.21
CA TYR A 54 -10.58 2.50 1.30
C TYR A 54 -10.28 1.35 0.32
N LEU A 55 -9.11 1.39 -0.34
CA LEU A 55 -8.67 0.35 -1.28
C LEU A 55 -8.56 -1.02 -0.61
N ARG A 56 -8.15 -1.07 0.67
CA ARG A 56 -8.15 -2.31 1.45
C ARG A 56 -9.56 -2.81 1.73
N ARG A 57 -10.49 -1.92 2.10
CA ARG A 57 -11.90 -2.28 2.36
C ARG A 57 -12.55 -2.94 1.15
N ILE A 58 -12.18 -2.54 -0.06
CA ILE A 58 -12.69 -3.13 -1.33
C ILE A 58 -11.83 -4.29 -1.85
N GLY A 59 -10.78 -4.69 -1.12
CA GLY A 59 -9.90 -5.80 -1.48
C GLY A 59 -8.96 -5.54 -2.65
N ALA A 60 -8.70 -4.28 -2.99
CA ALA A 60 -7.76 -3.91 -4.05
C ALA A 60 -6.29 -3.96 -3.59
N VAL A 61 -6.06 -3.75 -2.29
CA VAL A 61 -4.75 -3.86 -1.64
C VAL A 61 -4.85 -4.67 -0.35
N GLU A 62 -3.73 -5.21 0.08
CA GLU A 62 -3.54 -5.79 1.41
C GLU A 62 -2.47 -5.02 2.18
N VAL A 63 -2.45 -5.18 3.50
CA VAL A 63 -1.45 -4.57 4.38
C VAL A 63 -0.84 -5.65 5.24
N TYR A 64 0.48 -5.63 5.36
CA TYR A 64 1.21 -6.53 6.24
C TYR A 64 2.26 -5.76 7.02
N LEU A 65 2.57 -6.29 8.20
CA LEU A 65 3.64 -5.78 9.03
C LEU A 65 4.97 -6.18 8.39
N LYS A 66 5.87 -5.23 8.12
CA LYS A 66 7.26 -5.58 7.82
C LYS A 66 7.88 -6.02 9.15
N PRO A 67 8.26 -7.31 9.32
CA PRO A 67 8.96 -7.73 10.53
C PRO A 67 10.28 -6.95 10.62
N SER A 68 10.58 -6.42 11.80
CA SER A 68 11.87 -5.75 12.05
C SER A 68 13.04 -6.75 12.06
N ARG A 69 12.72 -8.03 12.26
CA ARG A 69 13.65 -9.14 12.47
C ARG A 69 13.53 -10.14 11.34
N GLY A 70 14.65 -10.62 10.83
CA GLY A 70 14.68 -11.69 9.84
C GLY A 70 14.26 -13.02 10.48
N LEU A 71 13.91 -14.02 9.67
CA LEU A 71 13.70 -15.40 10.18
C LEU A 71 14.93 -15.94 10.92
N GLU A 72 16.12 -15.41 10.59
CA GLU A 72 17.41 -15.71 11.22
C GLU A 72 17.45 -15.35 12.71
N ASP A 73 16.69 -14.34 13.15
CA ASP A 73 16.64 -13.90 14.56
C ASP A 73 15.75 -14.81 15.44
N PHE A 74 15.06 -15.79 14.85
CA PHE A 74 14.12 -16.68 15.54
C PHE A 74 14.61 -18.15 15.61
N GLN A 75 15.82 -18.46 15.13
CA GLN A 75 16.43 -19.80 15.19
C GLN A 75 17.41 -19.99 16.38
N THR A 76 17.23 -19.25 17.47
CA THR A 76 18.04 -19.41 18.69
C THR A 76 17.50 -20.48 19.64
#